data_AF-A0A7S3LA39-F1
#
_entry.id   AF-A0A7S3LA39-F1
#
_cell.length_a   1.000
_cell.length_b   1.000
_cell.length_c   1.000
_cell.angle_alpha   90.00
_cell.angle_beta   90.00
_cell.angle_gamma   90.00
#
_symmetry.space_group_name_H-M   'P 1'
#
loop_
_entity.id
_entity.type
_entity.pdbx_description
1 polymer ?
#
loop_
_entity_poly.entity_id
_entity_poly.type
_entity_poly.pdbx_seq_one_letter_code
_entity_poly.pdbx_strand_id
1 'polypeptide(L)'
;IILCGQRSLRKTALLPYHMTTNRTPILYTATSNMKYPNRALFWRAVFCIVLLVLSILTFLKTSSLLGKVVPYYRGGDEIYASDSTNSTAARKSALTIQGRKHTDFNLTSLKNDRRTNLITCGARHSFFIQSLIQQKFHLTEVSRNSEDWDLIYGGYPHCGQTDGLAPLDWEMKTGLNQRINEKGWENLKPHQIWFPCMGCKDSYCEKNQLCYLLREVDPSACYVLPEDKDRLTKQMDGQKLWVLKRDGKYLQLHAGQGVSYIKNVAEIPEQASDGTYLVMPYLEPFLGQGQYRRKAELRVYIAITSLFPLRLYLYKRMWVVLAGSIYTSSADVDNKCIHDTHAHAKGICDGGLTVMQRQMTFEDYASKTNMTPTMQEDVQRQTRKLLSGIIHGANPSIQKHYVNEGIHRSGAACFSYMRADLGITDEGKVVVFEINQFPYTNEEAPSARSIQVDGHIELFRMIGLDVPPIYGEDKRGEYERQHLGEWEPLSP
;
A
#
# COMPACT_ATOMS: atom_id res chain seq x y z
N ILE A 1 -12.18 30.95 -14.40
CA ILE A 1 -10.72 31.08 -14.11
C ILE A 1 -10.36 29.81 -13.36
N ILE A 2 -10.09 28.68 -14.02
CA ILE A 2 -8.86 28.29 -14.72
C ILE A 2 -9.23 27.31 -15.87
N LEU A 3 -8.61 27.53 -17.03
CA LEU A 3 -8.42 26.67 -18.22
C LEU A 3 -9.64 26.23 -19.06
N CYS A 4 -9.98 27.09 -20.04
CA CYS A 4 -10.42 26.66 -21.37
C CYS A 4 -9.33 27.13 -22.35
N GLY A 5 -8.43 26.23 -22.74
CA GLY A 5 -7.37 26.50 -23.72
C GLY A 5 -7.34 25.37 -24.75
N GLN A 6 -8.02 25.56 -25.88
CA GLN A 6 -7.90 24.67 -27.03
C GLN A 6 -6.54 24.88 -27.70
N ARG A 7 -5.67 23.85 -27.66
CA ARG A 7 -4.52 23.74 -28.55
C ARG A 7 -4.94 23.01 -29.82
N SER A 8 -4.98 23.77 -30.92
CA SER A 8 -4.96 23.23 -32.28
C SER A 8 -3.56 22.70 -32.59
N LEU A 9 -3.41 21.38 -32.62
CA LEU A 9 -2.19 20.72 -33.09
C LEU A 9 -2.28 20.52 -34.61
N ARG A 10 -1.68 21.44 -35.37
CA ARG A 10 -1.31 21.19 -36.76
C ARG A 10 -0.13 20.21 -36.77
N LYS A 11 -0.38 18.98 -37.26
CA LYS A 11 0.67 18.06 -37.67
C LYS A 11 1.47 18.71 -38.80
N THR A 12 2.72 19.07 -38.55
CA THR A 12 3.70 19.35 -39.59
C THR A 12 4.55 18.09 -39.71
N ALA A 13 4.32 17.31 -40.76
CA ALA A 13 5.18 16.19 -41.12
C ALA A 13 6.45 16.75 -41.77
N LEU A 14 7.61 16.44 -41.19
CA LEU A 14 8.90 16.58 -41.84
C LEU A 14 9.13 15.33 -42.68
N LEU A 15 8.99 15.46 -44.00
CA LEU A 15 9.53 14.53 -44.98
C LEU A 15 10.75 15.20 -45.64
N PRO A 16 11.86 14.48 -45.89
CA PRO A 16 12.99 15.02 -46.60
C PRO A 16 12.67 15.04 -48.10
N TYR A 17 12.77 16.20 -48.75
CA TYR A 17 12.68 16.32 -50.20
C TYR A 17 14.06 16.52 -50.82
N HIS A 18 14.41 15.60 -51.71
CA HIS A 18 15.42 15.76 -52.74
C HIS A 18 15.08 16.96 -53.63
N MET A 19 16.09 17.76 -53.98
CA MET A 19 16.00 18.79 -55.00
C MET A 19 15.97 18.16 -56.40
N THR A 20 15.02 18.59 -57.25
CA THR A 20 15.28 18.99 -58.65
C THR A 20 14.13 19.85 -59.21
N THR A 21 14.46 21.12 -59.46
CA THR A 21 14.08 22.01 -60.58
C THR A 21 12.62 22.32 -60.96
N ASN A 22 12.41 23.64 -61.10
CA ASN A 22 11.53 24.39 -62.03
C ASN A 22 10.01 24.44 -61.78
N ARG A 23 9.53 25.54 -61.18
CA ARG A 23 8.67 26.57 -61.82
C ARG A 23 8.25 27.68 -60.84
N THR A 24 7.99 28.84 -61.42
CA THR A 24 7.65 30.19 -60.93
C THR A 24 6.52 30.31 -59.88
N PRO A 25 6.53 31.32 -58.99
CA PRO A 25 5.49 31.54 -58.00
C PRO A 25 4.36 32.45 -58.52
N ILE A 26 3.12 32.15 -58.15
CA ILE A 26 1.97 33.06 -58.26
C ILE A 26 1.65 33.58 -56.86
N LEU A 27 1.73 34.90 -56.67
CA LEU A 27 1.26 35.61 -55.49
C LEU A 27 -0.28 35.60 -55.46
N TYR A 28 -0.86 35.19 -54.33
CA TYR A 28 -2.20 35.63 -53.94
C TYR A 28 -2.14 36.23 -52.53
N THR A 29 -2.38 37.53 -52.47
CA THR A 29 -2.71 38.30 -51.26
C THR A 29 -4.11 37.91 -50.76
N ALA A 30 -4.23 37.53 -49.50
CA ALA A 30 -5.51 37.41 -48.81
C ALA A 30 -5.61 38.48 -47.71
N THR A 31 -6.52 39.42 -47.95
CA THR A 31 -6.92 40.51 -47.06
C THR A 31 -7.71 40.03 -45.85
N SER A 32 -7.45 40.67 -44.72
CA SER A 32 -8.15 40.58 -43.44
C SER A 32 -9.63 40.97 -43.53
N ASN A 33 -10.51 40.22 -42.86
CA ASN A 33 -11.80 40.72 -42.39
C ASN A 33 -12.21 39.95 -41.11
N MET A 34 -11.89 40.53 -39.95
CA MET A 34 -12.45 40.14 -38.66
C MET A 34 -13.81 40.84 -38.46
N LYS A 35 -14.89 40.07 -38.27
CA LYS A 35 -16.19 40.57 -37.81
C LYS A 35 -16.72 39.75 -36.63
N TYR A 36 -16.87 40.45 -35.51
CA TYR A 36 -17.67 40.23 -34.28
C TYR A 36 -17.49 38.94 -33.45
N PRO A 37 -17.35 39.08 -32.11
CA PRO A 37 -17.35 37.95 -31.19
C PRO A 37 -18.76 37.36 -31.04
N ASN A 38 -18.79 36.03 -31.03
CA ASN A 38 -19.97 35.20 -31.00
C ASN A 38 -20.80 35.46 -29.73
N ARG A 39 -21.90 36.23 -29.84
CA ARG A 39 -22.81 36.59 -28.71
C ARG A 39 -23.26 35.36 -27.90
N ALA A 40 -23.35 34.19 -28.54
CA ALA A 40 -23.70 32.94 -27.88
C ALA A 40 -22.66 32.51 -26.82
N LEU A 41 -21.38 32.80 -27.02
CA LEU A 41 -20.32 32.44 -26.08
C LEU A 41 -20.38 33.31 -24.81
N PHE A 42 -20.72 34.58 -24.96
CA PHE A 42 -20.89 35.52 -23.85
C PHE A 42 -22.06 35.10 -22.95
N TRP A 43 -23.22 34.78 -23.52
CA TRP A 43 -24.38 34.37 -22.73
C TRP A 43 -24.20 33.00 -22.06
N ARG A 44 -23.43 32.08 -22.64
CA ARG A 44 -23.05 30.82 -21.98
C ARG A 44 -22.17 31.06 -20.75
N ALA A 45 -21.20 31.97 -20.85
CA ALA A 45 -20.35 32.33 -19.71
C ALA A 45 -21.17 32.98 -18.57
N VAL A 46 -22.07 33.90 -18.91
CA VAL A 46 -22.98 34.55 -17.93
C VAL A 46 -23.87 33.52 -17.25
N PHE A 47 -24.45 32.58 -18.00
CA PHE A 47 -25.31 31.53 -17.45
C PHE A 47 -24.56 30.60 -16.47
N CYS A 48 -23.33 30.21 -16.80
CA CYS A 48 -22.49 29.40 -15.90
C CYS A 48 -22.16 30.14 -14.59
N ILE A 49 -21.92 31.45 -14.63
CA ILE A 49 -21.65 32.27 -13.44
C ILE A 49 -22.89 32.35 -12.55
N VAL A 50 -24.08 32.56 -13.13
CA VAL A 50 -25.34 32.62 -12.39
C VAL A 50 -25.63 31.30 -11.68
N LEU A 51 -25.43 30.15 -12.35
CA LEU A 51 -25.62 28.83 -11.72
C LEU A 51 -24.64 28.61 -10.57
N LEU A 52 -23.38 29.00 -10.73
CA LEU A 52 -22.37 28.87 -9.67
C LEU A 52 -22.74 29.70 -8.43
N VAL A 53 -23.18 30.95 -8.63
CA VAL A 53 -23.62 31.83 -7.53
C VAL A 53 -24.84 31.25 -6.82
N LEU A 54 -25.82 30.72 -7.57
CA LEU A 54 -27.00 30.07 -6.99
C LEU A 54 -26.60 28.84 -6.15
N SER A 55 -25.70 27.98 -6.63
CA SER A 55 -25.23 26.82 -5.87
C SER A 55 -24.52 27.20 -4.58
N ILE A 56 -23.68 28.26 -4.61
CA ILE A 56 -23.01 28.77 -3.40
C ILE A 56 -24.04 29.32 -2.40
N LEU A 57 -25.04 30.06 -2.87
CA LEU A 57 -26.09 30.60 -2.00
C LEU A 57 -26.98 29.50 -1.40
N THR A 58 -27.29 28.44 -2.16
CA THR A 58 -28.01 27.28 -1.64
C THR A 58 -27.20 26.57 -0.55
N PHE A 59 -25.90 26.37 -0.77
CA PHE A 59 -25.01 25.74 0.20
C PHE A 59 -24.93 26.54 1.50
N LEU A 60 -24.73 27.86 1.42
CA LEU A 60 -24.67 28.74 2.59
C LEU A 60 -25.99 28.77 3.37
N LYS A 61 -27.13 28.69 2.69
CA LYS A 61 -28.46 28.64 3.32
C LYS A 61 -28.71 27.31 4.05
N THR A 62 -28.19 26.19 3.51
CA THR A 62 -28.25 24.89 4.20
C THR A 62 -27.30 24.82 5.40
N SER A 63 -26.14 25.49 5.34
CA SER A 63 -25.19 25.53 6.46
C SER A 63 -25.69 26.38 7.63
N SER A 64 -26.46 27.45 7.39
CA SER A 64 -27.02 28.27 8.48
C SER A 64 -28.17 27.58 9.23
N LEU A 65 -28.80 26.56 8.63
CA LEU A 65 -29.88 25.78 9.25
C LEU A 65 -29.36 24.69 10.21
N LEU A 66 -28.08 24.32 10.13
CA LEU A 66 -27.46 23.31 10.99
C LEU A 66 -26.79 23.89 12.26
N GLY A 67 -26.85 25.22 12.45
CA GLY A 67 -26.24 25.94 13.56
C GLY A 67 -27.09 26.05 14.84
N LYS A 68 -27.85 25.02 15.21
CA LYS A 68 -28.51 24.94 16.53
C LYS A 68 -28.23 23.58 17.18
N VAL A 69 -27.10 23.49 17.84
CA VAL A 69 -26.76 22.39 18.76
C VAL A 69 -27.46 22.66 20.10
N VAL A 70 -28.38 21.77 20.46
CA VAL A 70 -28.98 21.68 21.79
C VAL A 70 -28.10 20.73 22.64
N PRO A 71 -27.71 21.07 23.87
CA PRO A 71 -27.03 20.15 24.76
C PRO A 71 -28.05 19.38 25.63
N TYR A 72 -28.06 18.07 25.54
CA TYR A 72 -28.74 17.11 26.42
C TYR A 72 -27.95 15.78 26.26
N TYR A 73 -27.50 15.03 27.27
CA TYR A 73 -28.02 14.77 28.61
C TYR A 73 -26.87 14.48 29.62
N ARG A 74 -27.21 14.69 30.90
CA ARG A 74 -26.45 14.39 32.12
C ARG A 74 -27.20 13.28 32.87
N GLY A 75 -26.47 12.31 33.44
CA GLY A 75 -26.87 11.58 34.65
C GLY A 75 -27.35 10.14 34.49
N GLY A 76 -26.84 9.26 35.36
CA GLY A 76 -27.36 7.92 35.58
C GLY A 76 -26.36 6.98 36.22
N ASP A 77 -25.98 7.24 37.48
CA ASP A 77 -25.46 6.21 38.39
C ASP A 77 -26.59 5.19 38.65
N GLU A 78 -26.32 3.89 38.52
CA GLU A 78 -27.07 2.88 39.24
C GLU A 78 -26.16 1.71 39.64
N ILE A 79 -26.19 1.48 40.95
CA ILE A 79 -25.47 0.47 41.71
C ILE A 79 -26.29 -0.82 41.63
N TYR A 80 -25.66 -1.92 41.23
CA TYR A 80 -26.11 -3.26 41.63
C TYR A 80 -24.98 -4.01 42.29
N ALA A 81 -25.09 -4.11 43.61
CA ALA A 81 -24.38 -5.09 44.42
C ALA A 81 -24.93 -6.48 44.08
N SER A 82 -24.03 -7.45 43.86
CA SER A 82 -24.33 -8.84 44.17
C SER A 82 -23.10 -9.45 44.82
N ASP A 83 -23.27 -9.79 46.09
CA ASP A 83 -22.40 -10.65 46.87
C ASP A 83 -22.30 -12.02 46.19
N SER A 84 -21.09 -12.52 46.03
CA SER A 84 -20.83 -13.92 46.38
C SER A 84 -19.37 -14.10 46.77
N THR A 85 -19.22 -14.38 48.06
CA THR A 85 -18.05 -14.90 48.71
C THR A 85 -17.57 -16.20 48.05
N ASN A 86 -16.27 -16.31 47.75
CA ASN A 86 -15.51 -17.45 48.22
C ASN A 86 -14.00 -17.21 48.20
N SER A 87 -13.43 -17.37 49.39
CA SER A 87 -12.02 -17.32 49.71
C SER A 87 -11.25 -18.48 49.11
N THR A 88 -10.01 -18.25 48.67
CA THR A 88 -8.89 -19.07 49.14
C THR A 88 -7.57 -18.33 49.03
N ALA A 89 -6.84 -18.38 50.14
CA ALA A 89 -5.61 -17.67 50.41
C ALA A 89 -4.40 -18.26 49.67
N ALA A 90 -3.52 -17.40 49.16
CA ALA A 90 -2.15 -17.77 48.85
C ALA A 90 -1.19 -16.62 49.17
N ARG A 91 -0.54 -16.78 50.34
CA ARG A 91 0.79 -16.32 50.77
C ARG A 91 1.42 -15.11 50.05
N LYS A 92 1.45 -13.98 50.79
CA LYS A 92 2.44 -12.91 50.64
C LYS A 92 3.74 -13.34 51.31
N SER A 93 4.81 -13.48 50.53
CA SER A 93 6.19 -13.45 51.02
C SER A 93 6.70 -12.02 50.89
N ALA A 94 6.93 -11.38 52.03
CA ALA A 94 7.60 -10.10 52.14
C ALA A 94 9.09 -10.28 51.84
N LEU A 95 9.62 -9.54 50.86
CA LEU A 95 11.04 -9.22 50.81
C LEU A 95 11.18 -7.70 50.75
N THR A 96 11.64 -7.16 51.89
CA THR A 96 12.01 -5.78 52.09
C THR A 96 13.27 -5.47 51.28
N ILE A 97 13.19 -4.58 50.29
CA ILE A 97 14.36 -3.90 49.74
C ILE A 97 14.22 -2.41 50.05
N GLN A 98 15.11 -1.94 50.92
CA GLN A 98 15.28 -0.54 51.26
C GLN A 98 15.79 0.26 50.06
N GLY A 99 15.16 1.42 49.83
CA GLY A 99 15.87 2.67 49.61
C GLY A 99 16.41 2.95 48.22
N ARG A 100 15.56 3.51 47.34
CA ARG A 100 15.96 4.64 46.48
C ARG A 100 14.79 5.61 46.38
N LYS A 101 15.04 6.85 46.80
CA LYS A 101 14.14 7.98 46.56
C LYS A 101 13.97 8.11 45.04
N HIS A 102 12.80 7.75 44.53
CA HIS A 102 12.36 8.17 43.22
C HIS A 102 12.24 9.69 43.28
N THR A 103 13.14 10.38 42.58
CA THR A 103 12.87 11.74 42.15
C THR A 103 11.69 11.64 41.19
N ASP A 104 10.57 12.23 41.56
CA ASP A 104 9.44 12.49 40.67
C ASP A 104 9.97 13.30 39.48
N PHE A 105 10.30 12.60 38.41
CA PHE A 105 10.57 13.23 37.13
C PHE A 105 9.24 13.77 36.63
N ASN A 106 9.14 15.09 36.66
CA ASN A 106 8.00 15.83 36.16
C ASN A 106 7.91 15.63 34.63
N LEU A 107 7.24 14.56 34.20
CA LEU A 107 7.02 14.14 32.80
C LEU A 107 6.23 15.15 31.96
N THR A 108 5.82 16.28 32.53
CA THR A 108 5.04 17.33 31.85
C THR A 108 5.88 18.37 31.12
N SER A 109 7.22 18.33 31.16
CA SER A 109 8.09 19.27 30.41
C SER A 109 8.88 18.68 29.23
N LEU A 110 8.78 17.38 28.95
CA LEU A 110 9.25 16.83 27.68
C LEU A 110 8.21 17.10 26.58
N LYS A 111 8.02 18.38 26.22
CA LYS A 111 7.49 18.69 24.90
C LYS A 111 8.53 18.16 23.91
N ASN A 112 8.22 17.00 23.32
CA ASN A 112 9.07 16.23 22.43
C ASN A 112 9.80 17.12 21.40
N ASP A 113 11.13 17.21 21.51
CA ASP A 113 12.01 17.80 20.48
C ASP A 113 12.17 16.86 19.26
N ARG A 114 11.22 15.93 19.07
CA ARG A 114 11.31 14.90 18.03
C ARG A 114 10.98 15.48 16.67
N ARG A 115 11.84 15.17 15.72
CA ARG A 115 11.88 15.75 14.38
C ARG A 115 11.71 14.68 13.34
N THR A 116 10.96 14.99 12.30
CA THR A 116 10.77 14.09 11.18
C THR A 116 11.10 14.80 9.88
N ASN A 117 11.85 14.14 9.02
CA ASN A 117 12.06 14.59 7.66
C ASN A 117 11.03 13.85 6.80
N LEU A 118 9.83 14.43 6.74
CA LEU A 118 8.72 13.91 5.95
C LEU A 118 8.91 14.37 4.52
N ILE A 119 9.29 13.44 3.64
CA ILE A 119 9.33 13.75 2.22
C ILE A 119 8.04 13.22 1.60
N THR A 120 7.13 14.15 1.30
CA THR A 120 5.94 13.86 0.51
C THR A 120 6.35 13.72 -0.96
N CYS A 121 6.69 12.50 -1.35
CA CYS A 121 6.98 12.18 -2.74
C CYS A 121 5.71 11.92 -3.52
N GLY A 122 4.89 12.95 -3.74
CA GLY A 122 3.77 13.01 -4.70
C GLY A 122 2.62 11.99 -4.56
N ALA A 123 2.83 10.88 -3.86
CA ALA A 123 1.87 9.83 -3.67
C ALA A 123 0.95 10.25 -2.53
N ARG A 124 -0.33 10.45 -2.85
CA ARG A 124 -1.38 10.97 -1.94
C ARG A 124 -1.49 10.20 -0.61
N HIS A 125 -0.86 9.04 -0.48
CA HIS A 125 -0.74 8.21 0.73
C HIS A 125 -0.02 8.91 1.88
N SER A 126 0.90 9.83 1.59
CA SER A 126 1.73 10.43 2.64
C SER A 126 0.94 11.33 3.57
N PHE A 127 -0.09 12.05 3.11
CA PHE A 127 -0.72 13.11 3.93
C PHE A 127 -1.46 12.58 5.16
N PHE A 128 -2.19 11.47 5.01
CA PHE A 128 -2.91 10.91 6.16
C PHE A 128 -1.94 10.36 7.21
N ILE A 129 -0.92 9.61 6.77
CA ILE A 129 0.08 9.05 7.70
C ILE A 129 0.98 10.14 8.29
N GLN A 130 1.34 11.17 7.52
CA GLN A 130 2.00 12.37 8.01
C GLN A 130 1.19 13.05 9.10
N SER A 131 -0.11 13.28 8.85
CA SER A 131 -1.02 13.86 9.84
C SER A 131 -1.08 12.99 11.09
N LEU A 132 -1.10 11.66 10.93
CA LEU A 132 -1.08 10.72 12.05
C LEU A 132 0.20 10.86 12.89
N ILE A 133 1.37 10.86 12.24
CA ILE A 133 2.68 11.03 12.88
C ILE A 133 2.75 12.36 13.64
N GLN A 134 2.36 13.46 12.99
CA GLN A 134 2.41 14.80 13.58
C GLN A 134 1.43 14.94 14.76
N GLN A 135 0.19 14.47 14.60
CA GLN A 135 -0.85 14.68 15.61
C GLN A 135 -0.77 13.72 16.79
N LYS A 136 -0.43 12.44 16.55
CA LYS A 136 -0.42 11.42 17.63
C LYS A 136 0.93 11.21 18.28
N PHE A 137 2.02 11.46 17.57
CA PHE A 137 3.38 11.26 18.08
C PHE A 137 4.14 12.57 18.30
N HIS A 138 3.52 13.70 17.95
CA HIS A 138 4.06 15.04 18.16
C HIS A 138 5.41 15.29 17.47
N LEU A 139 5.67 14.63 16.33
CA LEU A 139 6.87 14.89 15.54
C LEU A 139 6.68 16.16 14.70
N THR A 140 7.70 17.02 14.70
CA THR A 140 7.73 18.25 13.90
C THR A 140 8.50 18.01 12.60
N GLU A 141 7.96 18.50 11.47
CA GLU A 141 8.65 18.42 10.18
C GLU A 141 9.90 19.31 10.16
N VAL A 142 11.02 18.78 9.67
CA VAL A 142 12.26 19.53 9.47
C VAL A 142 12.59 19.67 7.98
N SER A 143 13.42 20.66 7.66
CA SER A 143 13.94 20.84 6.31
C SER A 143 14.56 19.55 5.79
N ARG A 144 14.38 19.27 4.48
CA ARG A 144 15.03 18.15 3.78
C ARG A 144 16.55 18.16 3.93
N ASN A 145 17.12 19.35 4.13
CA ASN A 145 18.55 19.55 4.34
C ASN A 145 19.00 19.38 5.80
N SER A 146 18.07 19.18 6.74
CA SER A 146 18.42 18.87 8.12
C SER A 146 19.09 17.51 8.22
N GLU A 147 20.09 17.42 9.09
CA GLU A 147 20.71 16.16 9.51
C GLU A 147 20.16 15.67 10.85
N ASP A 148 19.31 16.50 11.43
CA ASP A 148 18.81 16.35 12.78
C ASP A 148 17.31 16.03 12.71
N TRP A 149 17.08 14.74 12.50
CA TRP A 149 15.78 14.09 12.35
C TRP A 149 15.84 12.76 13.10
N ASP A 150 14.69 12.31 13.60
CA ASP A 150 14.51 11.00 14.25
C ASP A 150 13.87 9.99 13.29
N LEU A 151 12.99 10.46 12.40
CA LEU A 151 12.25 9.62 11.46
C LEU A 151 12.34 10.19 10.05
N ILE A 152 12.72 9.35 9.10
CA ILE A 152 12.41 9.56 7.68
C ILE A 152 11.28 8.63 7.29
N TYR A 153 10.18 9.22 6.82
CA TYR A 153 9.05 8.50 6.26
C TYR A 153 8.86 8.91 4.80
N GLY A 154 8.99 7.94 3.90
CA GLY A 154 8.78 8.12 2.45
C GLY A 154 10.06 8.28 1.62
N GLY A 155 11.20 7.71 2.05
CA GLY A 155 12.49 7.90 1.37
C GLY A 155 12.73 7.09 0.08
N TYR A 156 11.72 6.52 -0.60
CA TYR A 156 11.93 5.49 -1.64
C TYR A 156 11.73 6.03 -3.10
N PRO A 157 12.14 5.34 -4.19
CA PRO A 157 12.23 5.75 -5.60
C PRO A 157 11.11 6.60 -6.21
N HIS A 158 9.91 6.57 -5.65
CA HIS A 158 8.82 7.41 -6.14
C HIS A 158 9.06 8.91 -5.90
N CYS A 159 10.15 9.25 -5.22
CA CYS A 159 10.68 10.59 -4.96
C CYS A 159 11.49 11.23 -6.10
N GLY A 160 11.36 10.75 -7.35
CA GLY A 160 11.86 11.47 -8.53
C GLY A 160 11.29 12.90 -8.61
N GLN A 161 11.80 13.75 -9.52
CA GLN A 161 11.31 15.13 -9.63
C GLN A 161 9.78 15.18 -9.68
N THR A 162 9.21 16.09 -8.88
CA THR A 162 7.80 16.15 -8.48
C THR A 162 6.81 16.47 -9.60
N ASP A 163 7.25 16.55 -10.86
CA ASP A 163 6.39 16.86 -12.00
C ASP A 163 5.65 15.64 -12.57
N GLY A 164 5.95 14.43 -12.06
CA GLY A 164 5.35 13.18 -12.53
C GLY A 164 5.80 12.77 -13.94
N LEU A 165 6.76 13.49 -14.52
CA LEU A 165 7.36 13.21 -15.83
C LEU A 165 8.76 12.64 -15.69
N ALA A 166 9.46 12.94 -14.59
CA ALA A 166 10.76 12.34 -14.32
C ALA A 166 10.62 10.83 -14.00
N PRO A 167 11.54 10.00 -14.52
CA PRO A 167 11.58 8.59 -14.16
C PRO A 167 11.73 8.44 -12.65
N LEU A 168 11.05 7.43 -12.10
CA LEU A 168 11.16 7.08 -10.69
C LEU A 168 12.63 6.76 -10.38
N ASP A 169 13.12 7.23 -9.24
CA ASP A 169 14.48 7.07 -8.77
C ASP A 169 14.71 5.67 -8.20
N TRP A 170 14.47 4.64 -9.01
CA TRP A 170 14.59 3.23 -8.62
C TRP A 170 15.98 2.87 -8.12
N GLU A 171 16.97 3.66 -8.52
CA GLU A 171 18.36 3.48 -8.15
C GLU A 171 18.73 4.25 -6.88
N MET A 172 17.79 5.01 -6.30
CA MET A 172 18.00 5.82 -5.10
C MET A 172 19.18 6.80 -5.28
N LYS A 173 19.38 7.30 -6.50
CA LYS A 173 20.51 8.16 -6.90
C LYS A 173 20.18 9.65 -6.86
N THR A 174 18.97 10.04 -6.47
CA THR A 174 18.53 11.44 -6.47
C THR A 174 17.96 11.87 -5.12
N GLY A 175 17.78 13.18 -4.93
CA GLY A 175 17.09 13.76 -3.79
C GLY A 175 17.71 13.40 -2.43
N LEU A 176 16.87 12.99 -1.48
CA LEU A 176 17.31 12.59 -0.13
C LEU A 176 18.20 11.35 -0.16
N ASN A 177 17.91 10.40 -1.04
CA ASN A 177 18.68 9.17 -1.15
C ASN A 177 20.10 9.44 -1.64
N GLN A 178 20.24 10.30 -2.66
CA GLN A 178 21.54 10.77 -3.11
C GLN A 178 22.35 11.34 -1.95
N ARG A 179 21.74 12.22 -1.16
CA ARG A 179 22.42 12.88 -0.04
C ARG A 179 22.86 11.90 1.04
N ILE A 180 22.04 10.90 1.34
CA ILE A 180 22.42 9.85 2.31
C ILE A 180 23.51 8.96 1.71
N ASN A 181 23.42 8.60 0.43
CA ASN A 181 24.48 7.84 -0.26
C ASN A 181 25.82 8.59 -0.27
N GLU A 182 25.81 9.89 -0.56
CA GLU A 182 27.02 10.74 -0.56
C GLU A 182 27.65 10.81 0.84
N LYS A 183 26.83 10.80 1.88
CA LYS A 183 27.29 10.82 3.27
C LYS A 183 27.70 9.45 3.79
N GLY A 184 27.17 8.38 3.22
CA GLY A 184 27.30 7.04 3.77
C GLY A 184 26.18 6.71 4.76
N TRP A 185 25.55 5.56 4.56
CA TRP A 185 24.49 5.03 5.43
C TRP A 185 25.02 4.64 6.82
N GLU A 186 26.30 4.28 6.91
CA GLU A 186 27.03 4.01 8.15
C GLU A 186 27.14 5.23 9.07
N ASN A 187 26.88 6.44 8.56
CA ASN A 187 26.97 7.69 9.33
C ASN A 187 25.62 8.14 9.91
N LEU A 188 24.56 7.34 9.78
CA LEU A 188 23.30 7.59 10.45
C LEU A 188 23.46 7.48 11.98
N LYS A 189 22.70 8.28 12.72
CA LYS A 189 22.75 8.26 14.19
C LYS A 189 21.95 7.07 14.72
N PRO A 190 22.33 6.44 15.85
CA PRO A 190 21.61 5.26 16.35
C PRO A 190 20.13 5.47 16.73
N HIS A 191 19.70 6.71 16.98
CA HIS A 191 18.28 7.02 17.23
C HIS A 191 17.45 7.12 15.94
N GLN A 192 18.11 7.27 14.80
CA GLN A 192 17.44 7.51 13.53
C GLN A 192 16.71 6.26 13.05
N ILE A 193 15.51 6.47 12.53
CA ILE A 193 14.64 5.44 12.00
C ILE A 193 14.35 5.76 10.53
N TRP A 194 14.67 4.80 9.66
CA TRP A 194 14.50 4.89 8.22
C TRP A 194 13.31 4.07 7.71
N PHE A 195 12.47 4.65 6.84
CA PHE A 195 11.45 3.92 6.09
C PHE A 195 11.65 4.06 4.58
N PRO A 196 11.66 2.94 3.82
CA PRO A 196 11.49 1.56 4.26
C PRO A 196 12.82 0.84 4.59
N CYS A 197 12.78 -0.25 5.38
CA CYS A 197 13.91 -1.19 5.55
C CYS A 197 14.41 -1.85 4.27
N MET A 198 13.74 -1.73 3.12
CA MET A 198 14.00 -2.64 2.00
C MET A 198 14.00 -1.96 0.65
N GLY A 199 14.93 -2.42 -0.19
CA GLY A 199 14.93 -2.12 -1.61
C GLY A 199 14.05 -3.13 -2.37
N CYS A 200 12.79 -2.80 -2.67
CA CYS A 200 11.89 -3.68 -3.43
C CYS A 200 12.40 -4.16 -4.79
N LYS A 201 13.41 -3.49 -5.35
CA LYS A 201 13.86 -3.69 -6.74
C LYS A 201 14.46 -5.08 -6.99
N ASP A 202 15.01 -5.70 -5.94
CA ASP A 202 15.73 -6.97 -6.02
C ASP A 202 15.26 -7.95 -4.91
N SER A 203 13.98 -7.86 -4.50
CA SER A 203 13.38 -8.70 -3.46
C SER A 203 11.91 -9.03 -3.75
N TYR A 204 11.19 -9.63 -2.81
CA TYR A 204 9.82 -10.14 -2.96
C TYR A 204 8.73 -9.14 -3.40
N CYS A 205 9.01 -7.84 -3.50
CA CYS A 205 8.06 -6.90 -4.11
C CYS A 205 8.11 -6.94 -5.64
N GLU A 206 9.26 -7.27 -6.21
CA GLU A 206 9.40 -7.54 -7.63
C GLU A 206 8.84 -8.94 -7.88
N LYS A 207 7.87 -9.04 -8.78
CA LYS A 207 7.04 -10.24 -8.88
C LYS A 207 7.84 -11.44 -9.41
N ASN A 208 8.93 -11.24 -10.16
CA ASN A 208 9.81 -12.33 -10.57
C ASN A 208 10.61 -12.88 -9.37
N GLN A 209 11.12 -12.03 -8.48
CA GLN A 209 11.76 -12.46 -7.24
C GLN A 209 10.78 -13.17 -6.33
N LEU A 210 9.55 -12.65 -6.19
CA LEU A 210 8.48 -13.37 -5.49
C LEU A 210 8.21 -14.73 -6.14
N CYS A 211 8.18 -14.80 -7.47
CA CYS A 211 8.02 -16.03 -8.22
C CYS A 211 9.10 -17.08 -7.88
N TYR A 212 10.38 -16.67 -7.81
CA TYR A 212 11.47 -17.54 -7.41
C TYR A 212 11.31 -18.05 -5.97
N LEU A 213 10.97 -17.16 -5.02
CA LEU A 213 10.72 -17.54 -3.63
C LEU A 213 9.55 -18.51 -3.50
N LEU A 214 8.48 -18.31 -4.28
CA LEU A 214 7.35 -19.23 -4.31
C LEU A 214 7.72 -20.59 -4.88
N ARG A 215 8.61 -20.65 -5.87
CA ARG A 215 9.10 -21.91 -6.45
C ARG A 215 9.88 -22.75 -5.45
N GLU A 216 10.51 -22.15 -4.45
CA GLU A 216 11.17 -22.88 -3.35
C GLU A 216 10.16 -23.58 -2.44
N VAL A 217 8.94 -23.04 -2.33
CA VAL A 217 7.84 -23.62 -1.55
C VAL A 217 7.03 -24.62 -2.37
N ASP A 218 6.67 -24.23 -3.60
CA ASP A 218 5.95 -25.05 -4.57
C ASP A 218 6.52 -24.75 -5.97
N PRO A 219 7.30 -25.68 -6.55
CA PRO A 219 7.88 -25.48 -7.87
C PRO A 219 6.85 -25.16 -8.96
N SER A 220 5.60 -25.57 -8.82
CA SER A 220 4.54 -25.33 -9.81
C SER A 220 3.80 -24.00 -9.65
N ALA A 221 4.07 -23.25 -8.56
CA ALA A 221 3.33 -22.04 -8.22
C ALA A 221 3.56 -20.87 -9.18
N CYS A 222 4.71 -20.82 -9.87
CA CYS A 222 5.06 -19.70 -10.72
C CYS A 222 6.18 -20.01 -11.74
N TYR A 223 6.14 -19.31 -12.87
CA TYR A 223 7.03 -19.47 -14.03
C TYR A 223 7.51 -18.09 -14.52
N VAL A 224 8.82 -17.81 -14.47
CA VAL A 224 9.42 -16.56 -14.97
C VAL A 224 9.85 -16.73 -16.42
N LEU A 225 9.43 -15.83 -17.31
CA LEU A 225 9.76 -15.91 -18.74
C LEU A 225 10.97 -15.03 -19.09
N PRO A 226 11.81 -15.43 -20.07
CA PRO A 226 11.69 -16.63 -20.89
C PRO A 226 12.25 -17.91 -20.25
N GLU A 227 12.91 -17.82 -19.09
CA GLU A 227 13.63 -18.92 -18.43
C GLU A 227 12.79 -20.21 -18.28
N ASP A 228 11.55 -20.06 -17.82
CA ASP A 228 10.67 -21.18 -17.50
C ASP A 228 9.76 -21.61 -18.66
N LYS A 229 9.94 -21.07 -19.88
CA LYS A 229 9.00 -21.30 -20.99
C LYS A 229 8.80 -22.79 -21.31
N ASP A 230 9.86 -23.58 -21.34
CA ASP A 230 9.77 -25.02 -21.62
C ASP A 230 9.05 -25.79 -20.50
N ARG A 231 9.30 -25.38 -19.25
CA ARG A 231 8.65 -25.96 -18.06
C ARG A 231 7.16 -25.64 -18.04
N LEU A 232 6.81 -24.39 -18.33
CA LEU A 232 5.43 -23.93 -18.47
C LEU A 232 4.70 -24.66 -19.60
N THR A 233 5.35 -24.85 -20.76
CA THR A 233 4.75 -25.52 -21.93
C THR A 233 4.32 -26.95 -21.62
N LYS A 234 5.06 -27.65 -20.75
CA LYS A 234 4.68 -29.01 -20.31
C LYS A 234 3.47 -29.04 -19.38
N GLN A 235 3.13 -27.91 -18.76
CA GLN A 235 2.06 -27.80 -17.75
C GLN A 235 0.77 -27.22 -18.32
N MET A 236 0.87 -26.38 -19.37
CA MET A 236 -0.30 -25.78 -20.02
C MET A 236 -0.93 -26.77 -21.01
N ASP A 237 -2.06 -27.38 -20.61
CA ASP A 237 -2.83 -28.35 -21.39
C ASP A 237 -3.93 -27.71 -22.28
N GLY A 238 -4.05 -26.38 -22.25
CA GLY A 238 -5.09 -25.62 -22.95
C GLY A 238 -6.47 -25.65 -22.30
N GLN A 239 -6.65 -26.42 -21.21
CA GLN A 239 -7.93 -26.54 -20.50
C GLN A 239 -8.02 -25.56 -19.34
N LYS A 240 -6.93 -25.44 -18.57
CA LYS A 240 -6.90 -24.58 -17.38
C LYS A 240 -6.60 -23.12 -17.72
N LEU A 241 -7.18 -22.22 -16.93
CA LEU A 241 -6.83 -20.81 -16.99
C LEU A 241 -5.48 -20.57 -16.30
N TRP A 242 -4.74 -19.58 -16.78
CA TRP A 242 -3.49 -19.10 -16.21
C TRP A 242 -3.50 -17.59 -16.12
N VAL A 243 -2.74 -17.03 -15.17
CA VAL A 243 -2.57 -15.60 -14.99
C VAL A 243 -1.21 -15.20 -15.59
N LEU A 244 -1.25 -14.42 -16.66
CA LEU A 244 -0.06 -13.78 -17.23
C LEU A 244 0.06 -12.38 -16.62
N LYS A 245 1.18 -12.13 -15.94
CA LYS A 245 1.50 -10.82 -15.38
C LYS A 245 2.73 -10.26 -16.08
N ARG A 246 2.64 -9.00 -16.50
CA ARG A 246 3.81 -8.21 -16.89
C ARG A 246 4.38 -7.52 -15.65
N ASP A 247 5.64 -7.74 -15.37
CA ASP A 247 6.36 -7.13 -14.26
C ASP A 247 7.86 -7.08 -14.56
N GLY A 248 8.56 -6.10 -14.03
CA GLY A 248 9.99 -6.05 -14.18
C GLY A 248 10.61 -4.87 -13.47
N LYS A 249 11.94 -4.88 -13.42
CA LYS A 249 12.76 -3.97 -12.62
C LYS A 249 12.43 -2.46 -12.74
N TYR A 250 11.93 -2.04 -13.90
CA TYR A 250 11.57 -0.64 -14.21
C TYR A 250 10.11 -0.46 -14.64
N LEU A 251 9.28 -1.48 -14.44
CA LEU A 251 7.87 -1.48 -14.81
C LEU A 251 7.02 -1.36 -13.55
N GLN A 252 6.29 -0.27 -13.43
CA GLN A 252 5.36 -0.05 -12.33
C GLN A 252 3.92 -0.20 -12.84
N LEU A 253 3.42 -1.43 -12.82
CA LEU A 253 2.04 -1.72 -13.19
C LEU A 253 1.22 -2.00 -11.92
N HIS A 254 0.22 -1.15 -11.69
CA HIS A 254 -0.65 -1.19 -10.51
C HIS A 254 -2.10 -1.45 -10.88
N ALA A 255 -2.93 -1.84 -9.90
CA ALA A 255 -4.38 -1.92 -10.04
C ALA A 255 -4.82 -2.76 -11.27
N GLY A 256 -4.24 -3.96 -11.37
CA GLY A 256 -4.52 -4.93 -12.43
C GLY A 256 -3.95 -4.58 -13.81
N GLN A 257 -3.16 -3.50 -13.94
CA GLN A 257 -2.44 -3.22 -15.18
C GLN A 257 -1.40 -4.31 -15.44
N GLY A 258 -1.24 -4.72 -16.70
CA GLY A 258 -0.33 -5.80 -17.07
C GLY A 258 -0.80 -7.20 -16.69
N VAL A 259 -2.01 -7.35 -16.15
CA VAL A 259 -2.60 -8.65 -15.84
C VAL A 259 -3.58 -9.05 -16.96
N SER A 260 -3.39 -10.26 -17.47
CA SER A 260 -4.22 -10.93 -18.46
C SER A 260 -4.39 -12.41 -18.10
N TYR A 261 -5.39 -13.05 -18.67
CA TYR A 261 -5.66 -14.46 -18.46
C TYR A 261 -5.50 -15.21 -19.78
N ILE A 262 -4.81 -16.35 -19.74
CA ILE A 262 -4.45 -17.14 -20.92
C ILE A 262 -4.71 -18.62 -20.67
N LYS A 263 -4.94 -19.41 -21.71
CA LYS A 263 -5.07 -20.88 -21.60
C LYS A 263 -3.90 -21.62 -22.24
N ASN A 264 -3.21 -20.99 -23.19
CA ASN A 264 -2.17 -21.61 -24.00
C ASN A 264 -0.91 -20.74 -24.05
N VAL A 265 0.25 -21.39 -24.18
CA VAL A 265 1.55 -20.72 -24.35
C VAL A 265 1.57 -19.80 -25.58
N ALA A 266 0.78 -20.13 -26.62
CA ALA A 266 0.68 -19.32 -27.83
C ALA A 266 0.07 -17.92 -27.60
N GLU A 267 -0.62 -17.72 -26.48
CA GLU A 267 -1.20 -16.43 -26.09
C GLU A 267 -0.19 -15.52 -25.37
N ILE A 268 1.02 -16.03 -25.07
CA ILE A 268 2.09 -15.25 -24.46
C ILE A 268 2.66 -14.28 -25.53
N PRO A 269 2.72 -12.97 -25.25
CA PRO A 269 3.26 -11.99 -26.18
C PRO A 269 4.72 -12.28 -26.55
N GLU A 270 5.10 -12.02 -27.81
CA GLU A 270 6.50 -12.18 -28.27
C GLU A 270 7.49 -11.37 -27.42
N GLN A 271 7.05 -10.22 -26.89
CA GLN A 271 7.86 -9.35 -26.04
C GLN A 271 8.26 -10.02 -24.71
N ALA A 272 7.64 -11.14 -24.33
CA ALA A 272 8.00 -11.88 -23.12
C ALA A 272 9.46 -12.40 -23.10
N SER A 273 10.17 -12.33 -24.23
CA SER A 273 11.62 -12.56 -24.28
C SER A 273 12.45 -11.51 -23.52
N ASP A 274 11.89 -10.36 -23.17
CA ASP A 274 12.58 -9.26 -22.48
C ASP A 274 12.75 -9.49 -20.95
N GLY A 275 12.27 -10.61 -20.42
CA GLY A 275 12.35 -10.92 -19.00
C GLY A 275 11.29 -10.22 -18.14
N THR A 276 10.28 -9.59 -18.75
CA THR A 276 9.28 -8.78 -18.02
C THR A 276 7.95 -9.48 -17.80
N TYR A 277 7.91 -10.80 -17.90
CA TYR A 277 6.69 -11.57 -17.78
C TYR A 277 6.87 -12.78 -16.88
N LEU A 278 5.81 -13.07 -16.14
CA LEU A 278 5.66 -14.31 -15.40
C LEU A 278 4.26 -14.87 -15.59
N VAL A 279 4.15 -16.18 -15.39
CA VAL A 279 2.89 -16.91 -15.49
C VAL A 279 2.65 -17.65 -14.17
N MET A 280 1.43 -17.57 -13.66
CA MET A 280 0.98 -18.29 -12.47
C MET A 280 -0.25 -19.14 -12.83
N PRO A 281 -0.41 -20.35 -12.26
CA PRO A 281 -1.64 -21.10 -12.42
C PRO A 281 -2.82 -20.29 -11.87
N TYR A 282 -3.94 -20.26 -12.60
CA TYR A 282 -5.16 -19.71 -12.05
C TYR A 282 -5.78 -20.77 -11.13
N LEU A 283 -5.99 -20.40 -9.87
CA LEU A 283 -6.60 -21.28 -8.88
C LEU A 283 -8.07 -20.89 -8.68
N GLU A 284 -8.95 -21.88 -8.63
CA GLU A 284 -10.36 -21.64 -8.38
C GLU A 284 -10.55 -21.03 -6.99
N PRO A 285 -11.26 -19.89 -6.88
CA PRO A 285 -11.38 -19.19 -5.61
C PRO A 285 -12.40 -19.87 -4.70
N PHE A 286 -12.24 -19.69 -3.40
CA PHE A 286 -13.33 -19.92 -2.46
C PHE A 286 -14.47 -18.93 -2.73
N LEU A 287 -15.69 -19.47 -2.85
CA LEU A 287 -16.86 -18.70 -3.21
C LEU A 287 -17.94 -18.84 -2.14
N GLY A 288 -18.53 -17.72 -1.75
CA GLY A 288 -19.77 -17.71 -1.01
C GLY A 288 -20.98 -18.10 -1.87
N GLN A 289 -22.17 -17.78 -1.36
CA GLN A 289 -23.44 -18.01 -2.03
C GLN A 289 -24.15 -16.69 -2.37
N GLY A 290 -25.11 -16.75 -3.29
CA GLY A 290 -25.90 -15.59 -3.72
C GLY A 290 -25.03 -14.42 -4.17
N GLN A 291 -25.28 -13.23 -3.61
CA GLN A 291 -24.54 -12.01 -3.95
C GLN A 291 -23.05 -12.04 -3.54
N TYR A 292 -22.65 -12.96 -2.65
CA TYR A 292 -21.26 -13.12 -2.20
C TYR A 292 -20.52 -14.27 -2.90
N ARG A 293 -21.14 -14.90 -3.92
CA ARG A 293 -20.46 -15.83 -4.83
C ARG A 293 -19.52 -15.04 -5.74
N ARG A 294 -18.40 -14.57 -5.20
CA ARG A 294 -17.45 -13.66 -5.86
C ARG A 294 -16.03 -14.07 -5.50
N LYS A 295 -15.10 -13.87 -6.43
CA LYS A 295 -13.69 -13.95 -6.11
C LYS A 295 -13.34 -12.90 -5.04
N ALA A 296 -12.52 -13.30 -4.10
CA ALA A 296 -12.08 -12.48 -2.98
C ALA A 296 -10.55 -12.38 -2.97
N GLU A 297 -10.05 -11.25 -2.53
CA GLU A 297 -8.64 -11.02 -2.19
C GLU A 297 -8.56 -10.70 -0.70
N LEU A 298 -7.79 -11.51 0.03
CA LEU A 298 -7.48 -11.31 1.43
C LEU A 298 -6.26 -10.39 1.55
N ARG A 299 -6.39 -9.32 2.31
CA ARG A 299 -5.35 -8.31 2.53
C ARG A 299 -4.87 -8.34 3.96
N VAL A 300 -3.56 -8.53 4.10
CA VAL A 300 -2.91 -8.67 5.41
C VAL A 300 -1.70 -7.75 5.48
N TYR A 301 -1.53 -7.08 6.62
CA TYR A 301 -0.40 -6.18 6.81
C TYR A 301 0.78 -6.90 7.46
N ILE A 302 1.97 -6.57 6.98
CA ILE A 302 3.24 -7.11 7.45
C ILE A 302 4.10 -5.94 7.91
N ALA A 303 4.76 -6.09 9.05
CA ALA A 303 5.77 -5.15 9.52
C ALA A 303 7.13 -5.82 9.63
N ILE A 304 8.17 -5.09 9.24
CA ILE A 304 9.56 -5.46 9.52
C ILE A 304 10.18 -4.29 10.28
N THR A 305 10.75 -4.52 11.45
CA THR A 305 11.37 -3.47 12.30
C THR A 305 12.88 -3.63 12.45
N SER A 306 13.44 -4.73 11.95
CA SER A 306 14.87 -4.94 11.82
C SER A 306 15.15 -6.04 10.83
N LEU A 307 16.31 -5.96 10.20
CA LEU A 307 16.90 -7.03 9.41
C LEU A 307 18.05 -7.70 10.17
N PHE A 308 18.54 -7.14 11.28
CA PHE A 308 19.71 -7.64 12.01
C PHE A 308 19.49 -7.58 13.54
N PRO A 309 18.85 -8.61 14.15
CA PRO A 309 18.22 -9.78 13.53
C PRO A 309 16.92 -9.44 12.81
N LEU A 310 16.43 -10.35 11.96
CA LEU A 310 15.11 -10.17 11.34
C LEU A 310 14.02 -10.13 12.41
N ARG A 311 13.27 -9.03 12.46
CA ARG A 311 12.08 -8.86 13.30
C ARG A 311 10.88 -8.62 12.39
N LEU A 312 10.11 -9.68 12.19
CA LEU A 312 8.99 -9.77 11.26
C LEU A 312 7.68 -9.96 12.03
N TYR A 313 6.64 -9.24 11.63
CA TYR A 313 5.33 -9.28 12.28
C TYR A 313 4.20 -9.31 11.24
N LEU A 314 3.11 -9.98 11.61
CA LEU A 314 1.85 -9.98 10.88
C LEU A 314 0.79 -9.25 11.70
N TYR A 315 0.03 -8.35 11.09
CA TYR A 315 -1.11 -7.74 11.78
C TYR A 315 -2.26 -8.73 11.84
N LYS A 316 -2.78 -9.02 13.04
CA LYS A 316 -3.82 -10.06 13.24
C LYS A 316 -5.12 -9.76 12.51
N ARG A 317 -5.48 -8.48 12.38
CA ARG A 317 -6.72 -8.05 11.72
C ARG A 317 -6.54 -8.05 10.20
N MET A 318 -7.27 -8.94 9.54
CA MET A 318 -7.28 -9.09 8.09
C MET A 318 -8.57 -8.52 7.50
N TRP A 319 -8.55 -8.20 6.21
CA TRP A 319 -9.75 -7.71 5.53
C TRP A 319 -9.79 -8.19 4.08
N VAL A 320 -10.97 -8.16 3.49
CA VAL A 320 -11.24 -8.77 2.19
C VAL A 320 -11.80 -7.74 1.22
N VAL A 321 -11.35 -7.83 -0.04
CA VAL A 321 -11.93 -7.13 -1.19
C VAL A 321 -12.60 -8.12 -2.13
N LEU A 322 -13.89 -7.91 -2.41
CA LEU A 322 -14.64 -8.73 -3.37
C LEU A 322 -14.56 -8.17 -4.79
N ALA A 323 -14.58 -9.08 -5.77
CA ALA A 323 -14.67 -8.74 -7.19
C ALA A 323 -15.99 -8.02 -7.53
N GLY A 324 -15.93 -7.20 -8.59
CA GLY A 324 -17.03 -6.34 -9.01
C GLY A 324 -18.26 -7.10 -9.51
N SER A 325 -18.11 -8.34 -10.01
CA SER A 325 -19.20 -9.19 -10.51
C SER A 325 -19.27 -10.55 -9.82
N ILE A 326 -20.45 -11.19 -9.90
CA ILE A 326 -20.66 -12.57 -9.43
C ILE A 326 -19.78 -13.53 -10.24
N TYR A 327 -19.16 -14.47 -9.56
CA TYR A 327 -18.35 -15.51 -10.19
C TYR A 327 -19.22 -16.57 -10.85
N THR A 328 -19.17 -16.60 -12.18
CA THR A 328 -19.90 -17.56 -13.01
C THR A 328 -19.01 -18.76 -13.35
N SER A 329 -17.84 -18.51 -13.95
CA SER A 329 -16.90 -19.52 -14.40
C SER A 329 -15.53 -18.92 -14.69
N SER A 330 -14.47 -19.72 -14.57
CA SER A 330 -13.12 -19.41 -15.09
C SER A 330 -13.03 -19.43 -16.61
N ALA A 331 -14.08 -19.86 -17.31
CA ALA A 331 -14.13 -19.81 -18.76
C ALA A 331 -14.34 -18.39 -19.33
N ASP A 332 -14.85 -17.45 -18.53
CA ASP A 332 -15.15 -16.07 -18.96
C ASP A 332 -13.92 -15.14 -18.86
N VAL A 333 -12.86 -15.52 -19.57
CA VAL A 333 -11.49 -14.97 -19.40
C VAL A 333 -11.39 -13.46 -19.61
N ASP A 334 -12.29 -12.87 -20.41
CA ASP A 334 -12.29 -11.44 -20.74
C ASP A 334 -12.99 -10.60 -19.67
N ASN A 335 -13.79 -11.23 -18.80
CA ASN A 335 -14.55 -10.54 -17.80
C ASN A 335 -13.70 -10.22 -16.56
N LYS A 336 -12.93 -9.13 -16.68
CA LYS A 336 -12.12 -8.61 -15.58
C LYS A 336 -12.92 -8.32 -14.31
N CYS A 337 -14.22 -8.05 -14.42
CA CYS A 337 -15.06 -7.80 -13.24
C CYS A 337 -15.26 -9.05 -12.36
N ILE A 338 -15.07 -10.26 -12.92
CA ILE A 338 -15.13 -11.53 -12.18
C ILE A 338 -13.75 -11.91 -11.64
N HIS A 339 -12.70 -11.67 -12.41
CA HIS A 339 -11.35 -12.20 -12.13
C HIS A 339 -10.40 -11.23 -11.42
N ASP A 340 -10.63 -9.92 -11.54
CA ASP A 340 -9.80 -8.86 -10.96
C ASP A 340 -10.59 -8.08 -9.89
N THR A 341 -10.16 -8.25 -8.64
CA THR A 341 -10.71 -7.56 -7.46
C THR A 341 -10.52 -6.05 -7.53
N HIS A 342 -9.65 -5.52 -8.39
CA HIS A 342 -9.41 -4.09 -8.56
C HIS A 342 -10.23 -3.43 -9.69
N ALA A 343 -10.88 -4.23 -10.55
CA ALA A 343 -11.56 -3.69 -11.74
C ALA A 343 -12.68 -2.68 -11.41
N HIS A 344 -13.26 -2.79 -10.20
CA HIS A 344 -14.29 -1.88 -9.73
C HIS A 344 -13.80 -0.44 -9.48
N ALA A 345 -12.51 -0.23 -9.16
CA ALA A 345 -11.96 1.09 -8.86
C ALA A 345 -12.01 2.04 -10.07
N LYS A 346 -12.22 1.50 -11.27
CA LYS A 346 -12.36 2.25 -12.53
C LYS A 346 -13.82 2.58 -12.87
N GLY A 347 -14.77 2.21 -12.01
CA GLY A 347 -16.21 2.38 -12.25
C GLY A 347 -16.78 1.49 -13.35
N ILE A 348 -16.01 0.49 -13.82
CA ILE A 348 -16.39 -0.36 -14.95
C ILE A 348 -17.29 -1.52 -14.50
N CYS A 349 -17.19 -1.91 -13.23
CA CYS A 349 -17.87 -3.08 -12.68
C CYS A 349 -18.89 -2.65 -11.63
N ASP A 350 -20.17 -2.78 -11.94
CA ASP A 350 -21.25 -2.64 -10.96
C ASP A 350 -21.99 -3.98 -10.82
N GLY A 351 -21.73 -4.66 -9.71
CA GLY A 351 -22.44 -5.88 -9.34
C GLY A 351 -23.43 -5.69 -8.21
N GLY A 352 -23.86 -4.45 -7.91
CA GLY A 352 -24.87 -4.17 -6.88
C GLY A 352 -24.37 -4.27 -5.43
N LEU A 353 -23.06 -4.42 -5.20
CA LEU A 353 -22.48 -4.32 -3.85
C LEU A 353 -22.04 -2.88 -3.59
N THR A 354 -22.46 -2.35 -2.43
CA THR A 354 -21.90 -1.11 -1.87
C THR A 354 -20.42 -1.31 -1.52
N VAL A 355 -19.69 -0.20 -1.34
CA VAL A 355 -18.29 -0.24 -0.87
C VAL A 355 -18.14 -1.04 0.43
N MET A 356 -19.06 -0.86 1.38
CA MET A 356 -19.07 -1.59 2.67
C MET A 356 -19.28 -3.10 2.51
N GLN A 357 -20.05 -3.51 1.51
CA GLN A 357 -20.24 -4.93 1.21
C GLN A 357 -19.12 -5.50 0.35
N ARG A 358 -18.26 -4.66 -0.23
CA ARG A 358 -17.14 -5.09 -1.07
C ARG A 358 -15.85 -5.18 -0.26
N GLN A 359 -15.68 -4.26 0.68
CA GLN A 359 -14.52 -4.16 1.56
C GLN A 359 -14.99 -4.38 3.01
N MET A 360 -14.63 -5.52 3.58
CA MET A 360 -15.10 -5.93 4.91
C MET A 360 -13.99 -6.65 5.68
N THR A 361 -14.18 -6.85 6.98
CA THR A 361 -13.20 -7.63 7.77
C THR A 361 -13.24 -9.10 7.33
N PHE A 362 -12.19 -9.85 7.66
CA PHE A 362 -12.15 -11.27 7.35
C PHE A 362 -13.26 -12.06 8.06
N GLU A 363 -13.61 -11.67 9.29
CA GLU A 363 -14.67 -12.28 10.08
C GLU A 363 -16.05 -12.06 9.44
N ASP A 364 -16.32 -10.83 8.99
CA ASP A 364 -17.55 -10.49 8.26
C ASP A 364 -17.65 -11.28 6.95
N TYR A 365 -16.54 -11.38 6.21
CA TYR A 365 -16.46 -12.18 4.99
C TYR A 365 -16.77 -13.64 5.28
N ALA A 366 -16.08 -14.24 6.24
CA ALA A 366 -16.26 -15.63 6.63
C ALA A 366 -17.70 -15.95 7.01
N SER A 367 -18.36 -15.06 7.76
CA SER A 367 -19.78 -15.17 8.10
C SER A 367 -20.66 -15.14 6.84
N LYS A 368 -20.46 -14.18 5.93
CA LYS A 368 -21.26 -14.02 4.71
C LYS A 368 -21.07 -15.11 3.68
N THR A 369 -19.93 -15.81 3.71
CA THR A 369 -19.62 -16.92 2.80
C THR A 369 -19.81 -18.30 3.41
N ASN A 370 -20.35 -18.38 4.64
CA ASN A 370 -20.48 -19.64 5.38
C ASN A 370 -19.15 -20.40 5.54
N MET A 371 -18.04 -19.66 5.72
CA MET A 371 -16.74 -20.26 5.98
C MET A 371 -16.71 -20.84 7.40
N THR A 372 -16.38 -22.14 7.52
CA THR A 372 -16.36 -22.80 8.82
C THR A 372 -15.26 -22.23 9.74
N PRO A 373 -15.42 -22.28 11.07
CA PRO A 373 -14.38 -21.82 12.00
C PRO A 373 -13.02 -22.50 11.76
N THR A 374 -13.02 -23.83 11.52
CA THR A 374 -11.80 -24.58 11.19
C THR A 374 -11.12 -24.05 9.94
N MET A 375 -11.89 -23.73 8.89
CA MET A 375 -11.34 -23.15 7.66
C MET A 375 -10.77 -21.75 7.90
N GLN A 376 -11.41 -20.92 8.74
CA GLN A 376 -10.90 -19.60 9.12
C GLN A 376 -9.54 -19.72 9.84
N GLU A 377 -9.43 -20.61 10.82
CA GLU A 377 -8.19 -20.90 11.55
C GLU A 377 -7.09 -21.41 10.61
N ASP A 378 -7.45 -22.31 9.69
CA ASP A 378 -6.54 -22.87 8.70
C ASP A 378 -6.01 -21.79 7.74
N VAL A 379 -6.87 -20.89 7.25
CA VAL A 379 -6.47 -19.75 6.41
C VAL A 379 -5.50 -18.84 7.14
N GLN A 380 -5.79 -18.48 8.40
CA GLN A 380 -4.87 -17.64 9.18
C GLN A 380 -3.53 -18.34 9.43
N ARG A 381 -3.53 -19.62 9.80
CA ARG A 381 -2.32 -20.42 10.03
C ARG A 381 -1.48 -20.56 8.76
N GLN A 382 -2.10 -20.88 7.62
CA GLN A 382 -1.41 -20.98 6.32
C GLN A 382 -0.84 -19.63 5.90
N THR A 383 -1.58 -18.54 6.11
CA THR A 383 -1.11 -17.17 5.83
C THR A 383 0.17 -16.84 6.58
N ARG A 384 0.20 -17.08 7.91
CA ARG A 384 1.40 -16.87 8.74
C ARG A 384 2.59 -17.67 8.22
N LYS A 385 2.38 -18.96 7.97
CA LYS A 385 3.45 -19.87 7.51
C LYS A 385 4.00 -19.45 6.14
N LEU A 386 3.11 -19.16 5.18
CA LEU A 386 3.48 -18.78 3.82
C LEU A 386 4.28 -17.47 3.82
N LEU A 387 3.77 -16.44 4.49
CA LEU A 387 4.42 -15.13 4.53
C LEU A 387 5.73 -15.18 5.32
N SER A 388 5.79 -15.93 6.43
CA SER A 388 7.04 -16.12 7.16
C SER A 388 8.11 -16.76 6.27
N GLY A 389 7.77 -17.85 5.56
CA GLY A 389 8.71 -18.55 4.68
C GLY A 389 9.27 -17.66 3.56
N ILE A 390 8.39 -16.90 2.88
CA ILE A 390 8.80 -15.98 1.80
C ILE A 390 9.78 -14.92 2.31
N ILE A 391 9.45 -14.27 3.42
CA ILE A 391 10.26 -13.15 3.93
C ILE A 391 11.58 -13.66 4.50
N HIS A 392 11.59 -14.78 5.23
CA HIS A 392 12.81 -15.41 5.72
C HIS A 392 13.72 -15.88 4.58
N GLY A 393 13.16 -16.46 3.51
CA GLY A 393 13.92 -16.85 2.31
C GLY A 393 14.56 -15.66 1.59
N ALA A 394 13.86 -14.52 1.56
CA ALA A 394 14.38 -13.29 0.95
C ALA A 394 15.42 -12.54 1.83
N ASN A 395 15.35 -12.72 3.15
CA ASN A 395 16.11 -11.91 4.11
C ASN A 395 17.64 -11.91 3.87
N PRO A 396 18.31 -13.03 3.55
CA PRO A 396 19.75 -13.03 3.27
C PRO A 396 20.16 -12.09 2.13
N SER A 397 19.35 -12.01 1.07
CA SER A 397 19.60 -11.11 -0.06
C SER A 397 19.33 -9.65 0.32
N ILE A 398 18.29 -9.41 1.11
CA ILE A 398 17.91 -8.07 1.57
C ILE A 398 18.95 -7.51 2.55
N GLN A 399 19.49 -8.33 3.45
CA GLN A 399 20.54 -7.93 4.39
C GLN A 399 21.80 -7.46 3.67
N LYS A 400 22.18 -8.12 2.56
CA LYS A 400 23.36 -7.77 1.75
C LYS A 400 23.19 -6.49 0.92
N HIS A 401 22.00 -5.91 0.89
CA HIS A 401 21.80 -4.65 0.20
C HIS A 401 22.58 -3.52 0.92
N TYR A 402 23.37 -2.75 0.19
CA TYR A 402 24.31 -1.77 0.76
C TYR A 402 23.66 -0.76 1.73
N VAL A 403 22.41 -0.35 1.47
CA VAL A 403 21.59 0.48 2.36
C VAL A 403 21.40 -0.19 3.73
N ASN A 404 21.05 -1.47 3.73
CA ASN A 404 20.72 -2.22 4.94
C ASN A 404 21.98 -2.57 5.74
N GLU A 405 23.06 -2.91 5.05
CA GLU A 405 24.36 -3.07 5.72
C GLU A 405 24.82 -1.76 6.35
N GLY A 406 24.62 -0.63 5.68
CA GLY A 406 24.97 0.70 6.20
C GLY A 406 24.16 1.08 7.43
N ILE A 407 22.83 0.91 7.39
CA ILE A 407 21.94 1.11 8.55
C ILE A 407 22.36 0.21 9.71
N HIS A 408 22.69 -1.06 9.44
CA HIS A 408 23.17 -1.97 10.46
C HIS A 408 24.47 -1.49 11.11
N ARG A 409 25.47 -1.09 10.30
CA ARG A 409 26.75 -0.58 10.80
C ARG A 409 26.62 0.71 11.62
N SER A 410 25.65 1.55 11.28
CA SER A 410 25.42 2.82 11.98
C SER A 410 24.70 2.64 13.32
N GLY A 411 24.12 1.46 13.57
CA GLY A 411 23.25 1.20 14.71
C GLY A 411 21.90 1.93 14.64
N ALA A 412 21.56 2.52 13.49
CA ALA A 412 20.24 3.08 13.24
C ALA A 412 19.23 1.94 13.03
N ALA A 413 17.95 2.30 13.07
CA ALA A 413 16.88 1.35 12.79
C ALA A 413 16.25 1.64 11.44
N CYS A 414 15.54 0.64 10.93
CA CYS A 414 14.64 0.81 9.82
C CYS A 414 13.29 0.19 10.16
N PHE A 415 12.24 0.52 9.41
CA PHE A 415 11.04 -0.30 9.40
C PHE A 415 10.37 -0.34 8.04
N SER A 416 9.48 -1.30 7.81
CA SER A 416 8.57 -1.34 6.67
C SER A 416 7.16 -1.69 7.13
N TYR A 417 6.16 -1.12 6.46
CA TYR A 417 4.74 -1.44 6.60
C TYR A 417 4.26 -1.84 5.22
N MET A 418 3.91 -3.10 5.06
CA MET A 418 3.61 -3.72 3.78
C MET A 418 2.25 -4.38 3.80
N ARG A 419 1.74 -4.73 2.63
CA ARG A 419 0.50 -5.50 2.48
C ARG A 419 0.74 -6.68 1.57
N ALA A 420 0.41 -7.88 2.03
CA ALA A 420 0.28 -9.04 1.17
C ALA A 420 -1.15 -9.13 0.66
N ASP A 421 -1.28 -9.37 -0.65
CA ASP A 421 -2.54 -9.64 -1.31
C ASP A 421 -2.61 -11.14 -1.61
N LEU A 422 -3.59 -11.80 -1.01
CA LEU A 422 -3.68 -13.26 -0.95
C LEU A 422 -4.99 -13.75 -1.58
N GLY A 423 -4.95 -14.93 -2.16
CA GLY A 423 -6.13 -15.69 -2.58
C GLY A 423 -6.43 -16.81 -1.60
N ILE A 424 -7.72 -17.15 -1.48
CA ILE A 424 -8.18 -18.37 -0.81
C ILE A 424 -8.77 -19.26 -1.90
N THR A 425 -8.23 -20.46 -2.08
CA THR A 425 -8.75 -21.43 -3.06
C THR A 425 -10.05 -22.06 -2.55
N ASP A 426 -10.83 -22.67 -3.44
CA ASP A 426 -12.01 -23.48 -3.10
C ASP A 426 -11.73 -24.57 -2.05
N GLU A 427 -10.54 -25.15 -2.06
CA GLU A 427 -10.02 -26.10 -1.05
C GLU A 427 -9.59 -25.44 0.28
N GLY A 428 -9.65 -24.11 0.40
CA GLY A 428 -9.18 -23.38 1.58
C GLY A 428 -7.67 -23.21 1.69
N LYS A 429 -6.93 -23.40 0.59
CA LYS A 429 -5.50 -23.11 0.56
C LYS A 429 -5.27 -21.62 0.37
N VAL A 430 -4.22 -21.10 1.01
CA VAL A 430 -3.80 -19.71 0.84
C VAL A 430 -2.70 -19.60 -0.20
N VAL A 431 -2.84 -18.66 -1.11
CA VAL A 431 -1.80 -18.31 -2.10
C VAL A 431 -1.52 -16.82 -2.06
N VAL A 432 -0.30 -16.42 -2.37
CA VAL A 432 0.08 -15.00 -2.46
C VAL A 432 0.07 -14.54 -3.91
N PHE A 433 -0.57 -13.40 -4.17
CA PHE A 433 -0.59 -12.77 -5.48
C PHE A 433 0.52 -11.73 -5.63
N GLU A 434 0.75 -10.93 -4.59
CA GLU A 434 1.79 -9.92 -4.51
C GLU A 434 2.04 -9.46 -3.06
N ILE A 435 3.20 -8.85 -2.82
CA ILE A 435 3.52 -8.15 -1.58
C ILE A 435 3.86 -6.69 -1.93
N ASN A 436 3.02 -5.78 -1.48
CA ASN A 436 3.11 -4.35 -1.71
C ASN A 436 3.85 -3.67 -0.57
N GLN A 437 5.01 -3.07 -0.84
CA GLN A 437 5.78 -2.33 0.18
C GLN A 437 5.17 -0.98 0.58
N PHE A 438 4.33 -0.39 -0.29
CA PHE A 438 3.66 0.88 -0.02
C PHE A 438 2.17 0.71 -0.25
N PRO A 439 1.47 -0.01 0.64
CA PRO A 439 0.06 -0.17 0.48
C PRO A 439 -0.64 1.18 0.54
N TYR A 440 -1.64 1.32 -0.32
CA TYR A 440 -2.57 2.44 -0.33
C TYR A 440 -3.32 2.50 1.02
N THR A 441 -3.13 3.56 1.81
CA THR A 441 -3.80 3.78 3.11
C THR A 441 -5.02 4.69 2.99
N ASN A 442 -5.87 4.45 2.00
CA ASN A 442 -7.01 5.31 1.68
C ASN A 442 -8.25 4.49 1.31
N GLU A 443 -8.41 3.34 1.95
CA GLU A 443 -9.58 2.48 1.73
C GLU A 443 -10.86 3.22 2.10
N GLU A 444 -11.88 3.00 1.29
CA GLU A 444 -13.14 3.75 1.37
C GLU A 444 -14.04 3.20 2.48
N ALA A 445 -14.03 1.89 2.72
CA ALA A 445 -14.80 1.30 3.80
C ALA A 445 -14.18 1.62 5.17
N PRO A 446 -14.94 2.17 6.14
CA PRO A 446 -14.44 2.47 7.48
C PRO A 446 -13.86 1.26 8.23
N SER A 447 -14.37 0.04 8.01
CA SER A 447 -13.82 -1.18 8.62
C SER A 447 -12.41 -1.47 8.13
N ALA A 448 -12.19 -1.52 6.82
CA ALA A 448 -10.88 -1.69 6.20
C ALA A 448 -9.92 -0.53 6.57
N ARG A 449 -10.42 0.70 6.55
CA ARG A 449 -9.66 1.88 6.94
C ARG A 449 -9.23 1.82 8.40
N SER A 450 -10.10 1.40 9.32
CA SER A 450 -9.73 1.30 10.74
C SER A 450 -8.54 0.36 10.96
N ILE A 451 -8.54 -0.80 10.30
CA ILE A 451 -7.43 -1.78 10.35
C ILE A 451 -6.12 -1.14 9.90
N GLN A 452 -6.14 -0.35 8.81
CA GLN A 452 -4.96 0.38 8.34
C GLN A 452 -4.47 1.38 9.36
N VAL A 453 -5.36 2.24 9.87
CA VAL A 453 -5.01 3.30 10.82
C VAL A 453 -4.45 2.71 12.10
N ASP A 454 -5.15 1.74 12.68
CA ASP A 454 -4.76 1.09 13.93
C ASP A 454 -3.41 0.37 13.76
N GLY A 455 -3.23 -0.37 12.65
CA GLY A 455 -1.95 -1.01 12.33
C GLY A 455 -0.78 -0.03 12.27
N HIS A 456 -0.95 1.16 11.66
CA HIS A 456 0.10 2.19 11.65
C HIS A 456 0.37 2.77 13.04
N ILE A 457 -0.68 3.09 13.80
CA ILE A 457 -0.52 3.63 15.16
C ILE A 457 0.26 2.64 16.03
N GLU A 458 -0.14 1.37 16.00
CA GLU A 458 0.50 0.32 16.77
C GLU A 458 1.93 0.07 16.30
N LEU A 459 2.19 0.06 14.99
CA LEU A 459 3.56 -0.06 14.47
C LEU A 459 4.44 1.11 14.94
N PHE A 460 3.95 2.34 14.88
CA PHE A 460 4.69 3.52 15.32
C PHE A 460 4.99 3.50 16.81
N ARG A 461 4.06 3.01 17.64
CA ARG A 461 4.36 2.72 19.04
C ARG A 461 5.39 1.62 19.16
N MET A 462 5.22 0.50 18.46
CA MET A 462 6.15 -0.64 18.49
C MET A 462 7.60 -0.22 18.21
N ILE A 463 7.84 0.63 17.20
CA ILE A 463 9.21 1.13 16.88
C ILE A 463 9.69 2.28 17.80
N GLY A 464 8.92 2.65 18.82
CA GLY A 464 9.26 3.63 19.85
C GLY A 464 9.11 5.08 19.41
N LEU A 465 8.10 5.43 18.60
CA LEU A 465 7.82 6.84 18.27
C LEU A 465 7.17 7.62 19.42
N ASP A 466 6.60 6.95 20.41
CA ASP A 466 5.89 7.50 21.57
C ASP A 466 6.78 7.66 22.82
N VAL A 467 8.04 7.24 22.76
CA VAL A 467 9.02 7.38 23.84
C VAL A 467 10.26 8.15 23.38
N PRO A 468 11.12 8.61 24.30
CA PRO A 468 12.46 9.09 23.94
C PRO A 468 13.23 8.04 23.13
N PRO A 469 14.19 8.45 22.27
CA PRO A 469 14.91 7.52 21.42
C PRO A 469 15.49 6.30 22.17
N ILE A 470 15.24 5.12 21.60
CA ILE A 470 15.73 3.85 22.13
C ILE A 470 17.04 3.51 21.43
N TYR A 471 18.11 3.40 22.21
CA TYR A 471 19.44 3.12 21.73
C TYR A 471 19.81 1.65 21.92
N GLY A 472 20.36 1.04 20.86
CA GLY A 472 20.81 -0.34 20.86
C GLY A 472 19.72 -1.35 20.50
N GLU A 473 20.12 -2.38 19.78
CA GLU A 473 19.20 -3.37 19.23
C GLU A 473 18.49 -4.19 20.31
N ASP A 474 19.19 -4.59 21.38
CA ASP A 474 18.59 -5.40 22.45
C ASP A 474 17.45 -4.67 23.17
N LYS A 475 17.68 -3.39 23.51
CA LYS A 475 16.68 -2.55 24.18
C LYS A 475 15.49 -2.27 23.27
N ARG A 476 15.75 -2.04 21.98
CA ARG A 476 14.69 -1.85 20.98
C ARG A 476 13.86 -3.13 20.83
N GLY A 477 14.51 -4.29 20.76
CA GLY A 477 13.84 -5.58 20.66
C GLY A 477 13.02 -5.92 21.90
N GLU A 478 13.52 -5.59 23.09
CA GLU A 478 12.75 -5.73 24.33
C GLU A 478 11.53 -4.82 24.35
N TYR A 479 11.71 -3.55 23.99
CA TYR A 479 10.62 -2.60 23.91
C TYR A 479 9.55 -3.03 22.91
N GLU A 480 9.94 -3.42 21.69
CA GLU A 480 9.01 -3.89 20.66
C GLU A 480 8.14 -5.07 21.16
N ARG A 481 8.75 -6.06 21.83
CA ARG A 481 8.03 -7.21 22.40
C ARG A 481 6.97 -6.82 23.44
N GLN A 482 7.16 -5.69 24.12
CA GLN A 482 6.20 -5.17 25.11
C GLN A 482 5.10 -4.30 24.48
N HIS A 483 5.26 -3.87 23.22
CA HIS A 483 4.40 -2.89 22.55
C HIS A 483 3.85 -3.41 21.21
N LEU A 484 3.61 -4.72 21.12
CA LEU A 484 3.15 -5.37 19.89
C LEU A 484 1.73 -4.97 19.47
N GLY A 485 0.85 -4.64 20.42
CA GLY A 485 -0.58 -4.47 20.10
C GLY A 485 -1.16 -5.74 19.45
N GLU A 486 -1.77 -5.58 18.28
CA GLU A 486 -2.31 -6.65 17.43
C GLU A 486 -1.29 -7.18 16.41
N TRP A 487 -0.02 -6.77 16.50
CA TRP A 487 1.06 -7.38 15.73
C TRP A 487 1.49 -8.73 16.35
N GLU A 488 1.59 -9.75 15.52
CA GLU A 488 2.01 -11.09 15.88
C GLU A 488 3.42 -11.35 15.31
N PRO A 489 4.43 -11.67 16.13
CA PRO A 489 5.75 -12.03 15.63
C PRO A 489 5.69 -13.29 14.75
N LEU A 490 6.36 -13.26 13.61
CA LEU A 490 6.52 -14.44 12.74
C LEU A 490 7.92 -15.04 12.92
N SER A 491 7.97 -16.28 13.37
CA SER A 491 9.19 -17.09 13.40
C SER A 491 9.38 -17.87 12.09
N PRO A 492 10.62 -18.28 11.76
CA PRO A 492 10.90 -19.17 10.63
C PRO A 492 10.02 -20.42 10.59
#